data_AF-A0A6N2RTF4-F1
#
_entry.id   AF-A0A6N2RTF4-F1
#
_cell.length_a   1.000
_cell.length_b   1.000
_cell.length_c   1.000
_cell.angle_alpha   90.00
_cell.angle_beta   90.00
_cell.angle_gamma   90.00
#
_symmetry.space_group_name_H-M   'P 1'
#
loop_
_entity.id
_entity.type
_entity.pdbx_description
1 polymer ?
#
loop_
_entity_poly.entity_id
_entity_poly.type
_entity_poly.pdbx_seq_one_letter_code
_entity_poly.pdbx_strand_id
1 'polypeptide(L)'
;MKKRGFLSIYVLIILLLLSISLTFIYEQAINNNDSNKDLYNRKKAIYELESLYSIIVDNKKTLLEDVEIVNKNDDNLWHPFYFYYFDEKEEVKIQKQNEKEFVLRSVKKIGNSKAILEMVLDLRNKYALRENKKIILDKNFDEFYKNLKFKQNKFEEFENFTLENDLENRFLKIGGQLIVKREKEKITSSEISNDDNLEKNQSNLSNEEKNFSNKIKTPRRISGIVIIGKDLILENDLVLDGLLIIKGDIISKNNSKLIIDGQLISKNDYTNVVDFSYNEEKSLDYIDDIENPKYIEIKSKKVF
;
A
#
# COMPACT_ATOMS: atom_id res chain seq x y z
N MET A 1 -69.66 53.11 -51.97
CA MET A 1 -68.31 52.52 -52.16
C MET A 1 -67.48 52.32 -50.85
N LYS A 2 -68.08 52.20 -49.64
CA LYS A 2 -67.30 52.08 -48.37
C LYS A 2 -66.98 50.66 -47.89
N LYS A 3 -67.57 49.60 -48.47
CA LYS A 3 -67.39 48.21 -47.99
C LYS A 3 -66.10 47.51 -48.48
N ARG A 4 -65.49 47.99 -49.58
CA ARG A 4 -64.27 47.37 -50.16
C ARG A 4 -62.98 47.75 -49.41
N GLY A 5 -62.88 48.97 -48.88
CA GLY A 5 -61.73 49.40 -48.07
C GLY A 5 -61.65 48.73 -46.70
N PHE A 6 -62.80 48.47 -46.06
CA PHE A 6 -62.85 47.74 -44.79
C PHE A 6 -62.41 46.28 -44.94
N LEU A 7 -62.84 45.60 -46.02
CA LEU A 7 -62.38 44.25 -46.33
C LEU A 7 -60.85 44.22 -46.57
N SER A 8 -60.31 45.23 -47.24
CA SER A 8 -58.87 45.38 -47.48
C SER A 8 -58.06 45.52 -46.18
N ILE A 9 -58.58 46.24 -45.18
CA ILE A 9 -57.89 46.45 -43.89
C ILE A 9 -57.87 45.16 -43.08
N TYR A 10 -58.99 44.43 -43.00
CA TYR A 10 -59.00 43.13 -42.31
C TYR A 10 -58.08 42.11 -42.97
N VAL A 11 -58.04 42.06 -44.30
CA VAL A 11 -57.11 41.21 -45.04
C VAL A 11 -55.65 41.60 -44.72
N LEU A 12 -55.35 42.90 -44.62
CA LEU A 12 -54.02 43.38 -44.27
C LEU A 12 -53.61 43.01 -42.84
N ILE A 13 -54.54 43.11 -41.88
CA ILE A 13 -54.31 42.71 -40.49
C ILE A 13 -54.10 41.19 -40.42
N ILE A 14 -54.89 40.39 -41.14
CA ILE A 14 -54.72 38.94 -41.19
C ILE A 14 -53.36 38.57 -41.81
N LEU A 15 -52.98 39.19 -42.92
CA LEU A 15 -51.67 38.96 -43.55
C LEU A 15 -50.51 39.37 -42.64
N LEU A 16 -50.65 40.47 -41.90
CA LEU A 16 -49.66 40.92 -40.93
C LEU A 16 -49.49 39.91 -39.79
N LEU A 17 -50.59 39.44 -39.20
CA LEU A 17 -50.56 38.41 -38.15
C LEU A 17 -49.97 37.10 -38.67
N LEU A 18 -50.29 36.72 -39.90
CA LEU A 18 -49.74 35.52 -40.54
C LEU A 18 -48.23 35.65 -40.76
N SER A 19 -47.76 36.81 -41.23
CA SER A 19 -46.33 37.09 -41.41
C SER A 19 -45.57 37.03 -40.09
N ILE A 20 -46.08 37.66 -39.04
CA ILE A 20 -45.44 37.65 -37.71
C ILE A 20 -45.40 36.22 -37.17
N SER A 21 -46.49 35.47 -37.30
CA SER A 21 -46.57 34.08 -36.85
C SER A 21 -45.58 33.18 -37.60
N LEU A 22 -45.45 33.37 -38.92
CA LEU A 22 -44.53 32.59 -39.74
C LEU A 22 -43.07 32.88 -39.39
N THR A 23 -42.70 34.16 -39.20
CA THR A 23 -41.36 34.55 -38.74
C THR A 23 -41.05 33.97 -37.37
N PHE A 24 -42.00 34.03 -36.43
CA PHE A 24 -41.83 33.45 -35.10
C PHE A 24 -41.59 31.93 -35.15
N ILE A 25 -42.38 31.20 -35.94
CA ILE A 25 -42.21 29.75 -36.12
C ILE A 25 -40.85 29.43 -36.76
N TYR A 26 -40.43 30.22 -37.74
CA TYR A 26 -39.15 30.05 -38.42
C TYR A 26 -37.96 30.25 -37.46
N GLU A 27 -37.97 31.31 -36.66
CA GLU A 27 -36.94 31.55 -35.64
C GLU A 27 -36.92 30.47 -34.56
N GLN A 28 -38.10 30.03 -34.09
CA GLN A 28 -38.21 28.88 -33.19
C GLN A 28 -37.62 27.61 -33.78
N ALA A 29 -37.89 27.33 -35.06
CA ALA A 29 -37.37 26.14 -35.75
C ALA A 29 -35.83 26.16 -35.84
N ILE A 30 -35.23 27.32 -36.15
CA ILE A 30 -33.77 27.48 -36.17
C ILE A 30 -33.19 27.29 -34.76
N ASN A 31 -33.73 27.99 -33.77
CA ASN A 31 -33.23 27.92 -32.39
C ASN A 31 -33.32 26.48 -31.84
N ASN A 32 -34.41 25.77 -32.13
CA ASN A 32 -34.57 24.36 -31.73
C ASN A 32 -33.57 23.45 -32.45
N ASN A 33 -33.29 23.69 -33.74
CA ASN A 33 -32.30 22.91 -34.49
C ASN A 33 -30.88 23.14 -33.97
N ASP A 34 -30.50 24.39 -33.68
CA ASP A 34 -29.20 24.73 -33.09
C ASP A 34 -29.05 24.12 -31.69
N SER A 35 -30.10 24.20 -30.86
CA SER A 35 -30.13 23.54 -29.55
C SER A 35 -29.97 22.02 -29.66
N ASN A 36 -30.62 21.37 -30.63
CA ASN A 36 -30.50 19.93 -30.85
C ASN A 36 -29.10 19.55 -31.31
N LYS A 37 -28.50 20.37 -32.18
CA LYS A 37 -27.13 20.18 -32.66
C LYS A 37 -26.11 20.30 -31.53
N ASP A 38 -26.27 21.29 -30.65
CA ASP A 38 -25.41 21.43 -29.47
C ASP A 38 -25.60 20.26 -28.49
N LEU A 39 -26.83 19.82 -28.25
CA LEU A 39 -27.08 18.66 -27.39
C LEU A 39 -26.46 17.38 -27.97
N TYR A 40 -26.51 17.21 -29.29
CA TYR A 40 -25.82 16.13 -30.00
C TYR A 40 -24.30 16.24 -29.88
N ASN A 41 -23.73 17.43 -30.11
CA ASN A 41 -22.29 17.67 -29.98
C ASN A 41 -21.79 17.43 -28.56
N ARG A 42 -22.55 17.85 -27.54
CA ARG A 42 -22.22 17.56 -26.13
C ARG A 42 -22.24 16.07 -25.85
N LYS A 43 -23.24 15.33 -26.33
CA LYS A 43 -23.27 13.87 -26.19
C LYS A 43 -22.06 13.22 -26.85
N LYS A 44 -21.71 13.64 -28.06
CA LYS A 44 -20.51 13.16 -28.76
C LYS A 44 -19.23 13.43 -27.95
N ALA A 45 -19.09 14.65 -27.42
CA ALA A 45 -17.94 15.01 -26.59
C ALA A 45 -17.86 14.18 -25.30
N ILE A 46 -19.00 13.89 -24.66
CA ILE A 46 -19.09 12.98 -23.51
C ILE A 46 -18.63 11.58 -23.90
N TYR A 47 -19.10 11.03 -25.03
CA TYR A 47 -18.69 9.70 -25.50
C TYR A 47 -17.19 9.61 -25.78
N GLU A 48 -16.59 10.64 -26.38
CA GLU A 48 -15.15 10.68 -26.62
C GLU A 48 -14.35 10.70 -25.31
N LEU A 49 -14.80 11.49 -24.33
CA LEU A 49 -14.17 11.53 -23.00
C LEU A 49 -14.33 10.21 -22.22
N GLU A 50 -15.46 9.54 -22.36
CA GLU A 50 -15.71 8.20 -21.80
C GLU A 50 -14.79 7.15 -22.42
N SER A 51 -14.51 7.26 -23.71
CA SER A 51 -13.55 6.39 -24.39
C SER A 51 -12.11 6.70 -23.94
N LEU A 52 -11.74 7.98 -23.85
CA LEU A 52 -10.43 8.42 -23.37
C LEU A 52 -10.17 7.94 -21.94
N TYR A 53 -11.17 8.03 -21.06
CA TYR A 53 -11.13 7.46 -19.72
C TYR A 53 -10.70 6.00 -19.73
N SER A 54 -11.31 5.19 -20.60
CA SER A 54 -11.03 3.75 -20.66
C SER A 54 -9.56 3.50 -21.02
N ILE A 55 -9.01 4.28 -21.96
CA ILE A 55 -7.60 4.18 -22.35
C ILE A 55 -6.65 4.58 -21.21
N ILE A 56 -6.96 5.68 -20.51
CA ILE A 56 -6.17 6.15 -19.38
C ILE A 56 -6.15 5.09 -18.26
N VAL A 57 -7.29 4.50 -17.96
CA VAL A 57 -7.44 3.53 -16.86
C VAL A 57 -6.89 2.16 -17.22
N ASP A 58 -6.99 1.73 -18.48
CA ASP A 58 -6.41 0.47 -18.92
C ASP A 58 -4.88 0.53 -18.90
N ASN A 59 -4.30 1.69 -19.20
CA ASN A 59 -2.85 1.92 -19.12
C ASN A 59 -2.41 2.42 -17.72
N LYS A 60 -2.73 1.65 -16.67
CA LYS A 60 -2.44 2.00 -15.26
C LYS A 60 -0.96 2.31 -15.00
N LYS A 61 -0.05 1.66 -15.73
CA LYS A 61 1.39 1.84 -15.53
C LYS A 61 1.81 3.27 -15.89
N THR A 62 1.37 3.77 -17.05
CA THR A 62 1.65 5.15 -17.47
C THR A 62 0.97 6.16 -16.55
N LEU A 63 -0.29 5.91 -16.16
CA LEU A 63 -0.98 6.81 -15.23
C LEU A 63 -0.28 6.89 -13.86
N LEU A 64 0.25 5.78 -13.34
CA LEU A 64 1.03 5.77 -12.11
C LEU A 64 2.31 6.60 -12.23
N GLU A 65 3.04 6.43 -13.33
CA GLU A 65 4.26 7.21 -13.61
C GLU A 65 3.96 8.72 -13.67
N ASP A 66 2.88 9.12 -14.34
CA ASP A 66 2.44 10.51 -14.44
C ASP A 66 2.09 11.10 -13.07
N VAL A 67 1.31 10.38 -12.26
CA VAL A 67 0.97 10.80 -10.88
C VAL A 67 2.20 10.89 -9.99
N GLU A 68 3.16 9.98 -10.13
CA GLU A 68 4.42 10.03 -9.38
C GLU A 68 5.29 11.23 -9.77
N ILE A 69 5.31 11.62 -11.05
CA ILE A 69 5.99 12.84 -11.50
C ILE A 69 5.37 14.06 -10.81
N VAL A 70 4.04 14.19 -10.84
CA VAL A 70 3.34 15.29 -10.16
C VAL A 70 3.63 15.29 -8.66
N ASN A 71 3.64 14.11 -8.02
CA ASN A 71 3.90 14.01 -6.59
C ASN A 71 5.33 14.46 -6.23
N LYS A 72 6.32 14.22 -7.10
CA LYS A 72 7.72 14.63 -6.90
C LYS A 72 7.94 16.14 -7.06
N ASN A 73 7.17 16.79 -7.94
CA ASN A 73 7.26 18.24 -8.15
C ASN A 73 6.79 19.04 -6.93
N ASP A 74 6.01 18.40 -6.04
CA ASP A 74 5.49 18.95 -4.79
C ASP A 74 4.80 20.32 -4.94
N ASP A 75 4.03 20.47 -6.03
CA ASP A 75 3.19 21.62 -6.28
C ASP A 75 1.74 21.21 -6.51
N ASN A 76 0.83 22.18 -6.36
CA ASN A 76 -0.61 22.01 -6.58
C ASN A 76 -1.05 22.59 -7.93
N LEU A 77 -0.18 22.61 -8.94
CA LEU A 77 -0.47 23.12 -10.28
C LEU A 77 -1.04 22.02 -11.18
N TRP A 78 -1.66 22.44 -12.29
CA TRP A 78 -2.13 21.52 -13.32
C TRP A 78 -0.98 21.16 -14.26
N HIS A 79 -0.58 19.89 -14.25
CA HIS A 79 0.46 19.35 -15.11
C HIS A 79 -0.16 18.66 -16.32
N PRO A 80 0.18 19.06 -17.56
CA PRO A 80 -0.35 18.44 -18.76
C PRO A 80 0.39 17.14 -19.11
N PHE A 81 -0.39 16.10 -19.39
CA PHE A 81 0.01 14.81 -19.90
C PHE A 81 -0.75 14.53 -21.20
N TYR A 82 -0.21 13.64 -22.02
CA TYR A 82 -0.76 13.40 -23.34
C TYR A 82 -0.94 11.93 -23.63
N PHE A 83 -2.13 11.58 -24.13
CA PHE A 83 -2.49 10.23 -24.50
C PHE A 83 -2.85 10.18 -25.98
N TYR A 84 -2.51 9.08 -26.65
CA TYR A 84 -2.91 8.86 -28.04
C TYR A 84 -4.29 8.23 -28.09
N TYR A 85 -5.21 8.86 -28.83
CA TYR A 85 -6.56 8.40 -29.10
C TYR A 85 -6.80 8.46 -30.60
N PHE A 86 -6.92 7.30 -31.27
CA PHE A 86 -7.05 7.21 -32.73
C PHE A 86 -6.03 8.08 -33.49
N ASP A 87 -4.75 7.98 -33.10
CA ASP A 87 -3.62 8.74 -33.65
C ASP A 87 -3.67 10.27 -33.40
N GLU A 88 -4.69 10.76 -32.69
CA GLU A 88 -4.75 12.13 -32.18
C GLU A 88 -4.17 12.21 -30.77
N LYS A 89 -3.47 13.32 -30.49
CA LYS A 89 -2.85 13.57 -29.19
C LYS A 89 -3.84 14.34 -28.31
N GLU A 90 -4.39 13.66 -27.30
CA GLU A 90 -5.33 14.22 -26.34
C GLU A 90 -4.62 14.70 -25.08
N GLU A 91 -4.97 15.90 -24.61
CA GLU A 91 -4.41 16.50 -23.41
C GLU A 91 -5.25 16.13 -22.17
N VAL A 92 -4.54 15.74 -21.11
CA VAL A 92 -5.09 15.39 -19.82
C VAL A 92 -4.27 16.11 -18.76
N LYS A 93 -4.91 16.80 -17.82
CA LYS A 93 -4.22 17.52 -16.76
C LYS A 93 -4.34 16.80 -15.44
N ILE A 94 -3.26 16.69 -14.69
CA ILE A 94 -3.25 16.12 -13.34
C ILE A 94 -2.83 17.21 -12.34
N GLN A 95 -3.51 17.26 -11.20
CA GLN A 95 -3.21 18.18 -10.12
C GLN A 95 -3.17 17.43 -8.79
N LYS A 96 -2.12 17.67 -7.99
CA LYS A 96 -2.02 17.19 -6.60
C LYS A 96 -3.01 17.96 -5.73
N GLN A 97 -3.83 17.24 -4.96
CA GLN A 97 -4.65 17.83 -3.89
C GLN A 97 -3.97 17.66 -2.54
N ASN A 98 -3.39 16.48 -2.30
CA ASN A 98 -2.55 16.18 -1.15
C ASN A 98 -1.55 15.06 -1.52
N GLU A 99 -0.78 14.55 -0.56
CA GLU A 99 0.23 13.50 -0.82
C GLU A 99 -0.31 12.20 -1.43
N LYS A 100 -1.60 11.91 -1.20
CA LYS A 100 -2.26 10.68 -1.61
C LYS A 100 -3.34 10.91 -2.67
N GLU A 101 -3.93 12.09 -2.76
CA GLU A 101 -5.09 12.38 -3.61
C GLU A 101 -4.72 13.32 -4.77
N PHE A 102 -5.16 12.94 -5.96
CA PHE A 102 -4.90 13.65 -7.21
C PHE A 102 -6.20 13.80 -8.00
N VAL A 103 -6.31 14.89 -8.75
CA VAL A 103 -7.43 15.12 -9.67
C VAL A 103 -6.90 15.12 -11.10
N LEU A 104 -7.52 14.29 -11.93
CA LEU A 104 -7.27 14.27 -13.36
C LEU A 104 -8.45 14.90 -14.10
N ARG A 105 -8.17 15.81 -15.02
CA ARG A 105 -9.17 16.53 -15.81
C ARG A 105 -8.84 16.51 -17.30
N SER A 106 -9.83 16.18 -18.12
CA SER A 106 -9.77 16.36 -19.57
C SER A 106 -10.99 17.13 -20.06
N VAL A 107 -10.84 17.89 -21.14
CA VAL A 107 -11.89 18.78 -21.66
C VAL A 107 -11.99 18.58 -23.17
N LYS A 108 -13.16 18.18 -23.64
CA LYS A 108 -13.46 18.07 -25.07
C LYS A 108 -14.43 19.16 -25.50
N LYS A 109 -14.13 19.84 -26.61
CA LYS A 109 -15.01 20.83 -27.23
C LYS A 109 -15.36 20.39 -28.65
N ILE A 110 -16.65 20.37 -28.97
CA ILE A 110 -17.17 20.05 -30.30
C ILE A 110 -18.19 21.14 -30.67
N GLY A 111 -17.88 21.95 -31.69
CA GLY A 111 -18.66 23.15 -31.99
C GLY A 111 -18.71 24.10 -30.80
N ASN A 112 -19.92 24.54 -30.42
CA ASN A 112 -20.15 25.40 -29.25
C ASN A 112 -20.31 24.61 -27.94
N SER A 113 -20.30 23.28 -28.02
CA SER A 113 -20.52 22.40 -26.87
C SER A 113 -19.20 21.98 -26.23
N LYS A 114 -19.22 21.85 -24.91
CA LYS A 114 -18.08 21.44 -24.08
C LYS A 114 -18.51 20.31 -23.15
N ALA A 115 -17.64 19.33 -23.00
CA ALA A 115 -17.73 18.30 -21.98
C ALA A 115 -16.42 18.24 -21.18
N ILE A 116 -16.51 17.79 -19.93
CA ILE A 116 -15.40 17.70 -18.98
C ILE A 116 -15.42 16.32 -18.33
N LEU A 117 -14.28 15.63 -18.37
CA LEU A 117 -14.01 14.44 -17.57
C LEU A 117 -13.21 14.88 -16.35
N GLU A 118 -13.66 14.47 -15.17
CA GLU A 118 -12.95 14.66 -13.92
C GLU A 118 -12.88 13.32 -13.16
N MET A 119 -11.67 12.96 -12.73
CA MET A 119 -11.40 11.77 -11.93
C MET A 119 -10.66 12.15 -10.66
N VAL A 120 -11.05 11.52 -9.56
CA VAL A 120 -10.30 11.58 -8.30
C VAL A 120 -9.54 10.27 -8.12
N LEU A 121 -8.23 10.37 -7.96
CA LEU A 121 -7.27 9.28 -7.93
C LEU A 121 -6.56 9.26 -6.56
N ASP A 122 -6.46 8.07 -5.98
CA ASP A 122 -5.73 7.82 -4.74
C ASP A 122 -4.44 7.04 -5.05
N LEU A 123 -3.29 7.61 -4.74
CA LEU A 123 -2.00 6.95 -4.75
C LEU A 123 -1.83 6.16 -3.46
N ARG A 124 -1.79 4.83 -3.57
CA ARG A 124 -1.71 3.91 -2.43
C ARG A 124 -0.50 3.00 -2.53
N ASN A 125 0.03 2.66 -1.36
CA ASN A 125 1.02 1.59 -1.25
C ASN A 125 0.30 0.24 -1.34
N LYS A 126 0.92 -0.74 -2.01
CA LYS A 126 0.37 -2.09 -2.17
C LYS A 126 0.19 -2.81 -0.84
N TYR A 127 1.11 -2.58 0.10
CA TYR A 127 1.06 -3.18 1.43
C TYR A 127 0.98 -2.11 2.52
N ALA A 128 0.13 -2.33 3.53
CA ALA A 128 -0.07 -1.42 4.67
C ALA A 128 1.03 -1.57 5.75
N LEU A 129 2.29 -1.34 5.37
CA LEU A 129 3.44 -1.64 6.24
C LEU A 129 3.65 -0.64 7.40
N ARG A 130 3.01 0.52 7.38
CA ARG A 130 3.18 1.56 8.41
C ARG A 130 2.10 1.58 9.49
N GLU A 131 1.07 0.75 9.37
CA GLU A 131 -0.13 0.90 10.17
C GLU A 131 -0.06 0.23 11.56
N ASN A 132 0.82 -0.76 11.74
CA ASN A 132 0.82 -1.59 12.94
C ASN A 132 2.22 -2.07 13.33
N LYS A 133 2.44 -2.29 14.63
CA LYS A 133 3.60 -3.01 15.17
C LYS A 133 3.73 -4.45 14.64
N LYS A 134 2.61 -5.01 14.20
CA LYS A 134 2.49 -6.35 13.66
C LYS A 134 1.65 -6.30 12.38
N ILE A 135 2.23 -6.76 11.29
CA ILE A 135 1.64 -6.72 9.96
C ILE A 135 1.40 -8.15 9.53
N ILE A 136 0.13 -8.55 9.50
CA ILE A 136 -0.29 -9.90 9.10
C ILE A 136 -0.77 -9.82 7.66
N LEU A 137 -0.08 -10.49 6.75
CA LEU A 137 -0.40 -10.50 5.31
C LEU A 137 -1.00 -11.86 4.90
N ASP A 138 -2.13 -12.25 5.45
CA ASP A 138 -2.77 -13.57 5.27
C ASP A 138 -2.71 -14.14 3.83
N LYS A 139 -3.20 -13.36 2.86
CA LYS A 139 -3.35 -13.75 1.45
C LYS A 139 -2.19 -13.30 0.58
N ASN A 140 -1.58 -12.17 0.93
CA ASN A 140 -0.61 -11.49 0.08
C ASN A 140 0.85 -11.74 0.53
N PHE A 141 1.09 -12.46 1.63
CA PHE A 141 2.44 -12.67 2.16
C PHE A 141 3.36 -13.38 1.17
N ASP A 142 2.89 -14.42 0.48
CA ASP A 142 3.73 -15.18 -0.45
C ASP A 142 4.18 -14.31 -1.65
N GLU A 143 3.29 -13.43 -2.14
CA GLU A 143 3.62 -12.45 -3.17
C GLU A 143 4.57 -11.36 -2.64
N PHE A 144 4.32 -10.86 -1.43
CA PHE A 144 5.17 -9.88 -0.74
C PHE A 144 6.59 -10.42 -0.55
N TYR A 145 6.72 -11.62 0.01
CA TYR A 145 8.00 -12.27 0.31
C TYR A 145 8.82 -12.53 -0.96
N LYS A 146 8.18 -12.97 -2.04
CA LYS A 146 8.85 -13.21 -3.33
C LYS A 146 9.39 -11.93 -3.96
N ASN A 147 8.68 -10.83 -3.80
CA ASN A 147 9.03 -9.53 -4.38
C ASN A 147 9.74 -8.61 -3.40
N LEU A 148 10.17 -9.12 -2.24
CA LEU A 148 10.80 -8.36 -1.19
C LEU A 148 12.13 -7.79 -1.69
N LYS A 149 12.24 -6.46 -1.64
CA LYS A 149 13.45 -5.71 -2.01
C LYS A 149 13.68 -4.60 -1.01
N PHE A 150 14.94 -4.29 -0.80
CA PHE A 150 15.41 -3.26 0.11
C PHE A 150 16.19 -2.20 -0.67
N LYS A 151 16.05 -0.93 -0.30
CA LYS A 151 16.65 0.20 -1.01
C LYS A 151 18.15 0.30 -0.74
N GLN A 152 18.57 0.07 0.51
CA GLN A 152 19.93 0.35 0.98
C GLN A 152 20.58 -0.87 1.65
N ASN A 153 19.86 -1.64 2.46
CA ASN A 153 20.46 -2.68 3.28
C ASN A 153 20.93 -3.91 2.48
N LYS A 154 22.15 -4.37 2.75
CA LYS A 154 22.72 -5.60 2.18
C LYS A 154 22.59 -6.74 3.18
N PHE A 155 22.15 -7.90 2.71
CA PHE A 155 21.86 -9.06 3.56
C PHE A 155 22.95 -10.11 3.48
N GLU A 156 23.30 -10.67 4.64
CA GLU A 156 24.05 -11.91 4.74
C GLU A 156 23.09 -13.09 4.53
N GLU A 157 23.34 -13.91 3.51
CA GLU A 157 22.47 -15.01 3.14
C GLU A 157 22.95 -16.35 3.71
N PHE A 158 22.04 -17.06 4.36
CA PHE A 158 22.29 -18.38 4.96
C PHE A 158 21.21 -19.38 4.54
N GLU A 159 21.60 -20.63 4.30
CA GLU A 159 20.61 -21.70 4.10
C GLU A 159 19.94 -22.07 5.42
N ASN A 160 20.72 -22.30 6.48
CA ASN A 160 20.23 -22.44 7.85
C ASN A 160 21.19 -21.68 8.77
N PHE A 161 20.68 -21.07 9.83
CA PHE A 161 21.51 -20.30 10.75
C PHE A 161 21.27 -20.74 12.20
N THR A 162 22.36 -20.88 12.95
CA THR A 162 22.31 -21.12 14.39
C THR A 162 22.86 -19.91 15.11
N LEU A 163 22.02 -19.27 15.92
CA LEU A 163 22.43 -18.15 16.76
C LEU A 163 23.06 -18.69 18.04
N GLU A 164 24.38 -18.55 18.15
CA GLU A 164 25.15 -18.95 19.32
C GLU A 164 25.67 -17.75 20.13
N ASN A 165 25.72 -16.55 19.55
CA ASN A 165 26.16 -15.30 20.19
C ASN A 165 25.21 -14.15 19.81
N ASP A 166 25.30 -13.04 20.54
CA ASP A 166 24.54 -11.83 20.21
C ASP A 166 25.08 -11.19 18.93
N LEU A 167 24.17 -10.62 18.13
CA LEU A 167 24.46 -9.99 16.85
C LEU A 167 23.92 -8.57 16.84
N GLU A 168 24.80 -7.60 16.66
CA GLU A 168 24.42 -6.19 16.60
C GLU A 168 24.51 -5.64 15.18
N ASN A 169 23.47 -4.91 14.76
CA ASN A 169 23.35 -4.25 13.45
C ASN A 169 23.63 -5.22 12.29
N ARG A 170 22.88 -6.33 12.26
CA ARG A 170 22.98 -7.36 11.22
C ARG A 170 21.69 -7.46 10.41
N PHE A 171 21.87 -7.66 9.11
CA PHE A 171 20.79 -7.88 8.15
C PHE A 171 20.91 -9.31 7.63
N LEU A 172 20.05 -10.20 8.13
CA LEU A 172 20.16 -11.64 7.90
C LEU A 172 19.01 -12.11 7.01
N LYS A 173 19.33 -12.90 6.00
CA LYS A 173 18.34 -13.59 5.17
C LYS A 173 18.60 -15.09 5.21
N ILE A 174 17.71 -15.80 5.87
CA ILE A 174 17.83 -17.22 6.15
C ILE A 174 16.79 -17.96 5.31
N GLY A 175 17.22 -18.69 4.28
CA GLY A 175 16.32 -19.39 3.36
C GLY A 175 15.57 -20.55 4.01
N GLY A 176 16.20 -21.23 4.96
CA GLY A 176 15.67 -22.33 5.75
C GLY A 176 15.33 -21.89 7.17
N GLN A 177 15.90 -22.57 8.17
CA GLN A 177 15.52 -22.40 9.59
C GLN A 177 16.55 -21.60 10.39
N LEU A 178 16.05 -20.81 11.34
CA LEU A 178 16.84 -20.13 12.37
C LEU A 178 16.69 -20.89 13.70
N ILE A 179 17.81 -21.33 14.28
CA ILE A 179 17.84 -21.99 15.59
C ILE A 179 18.55 -21.10 16.61
N VAL A 180 17.84 -20.69 17.66
CA VAL A 180 18.43 -19.96 18.80
C VAL A 180 18.81 -20.96 19.87
N LYS A 181 20.10 -21.33 19.92
CA LYS A 181 20.58 -22.36 20.85
C LYS A 181 20.75 -21.81 22.26
N ARG A 182 20.61 -22.70 23.24
CA ARG A 182 21.02 -22.46 24.62
C ARG A 182 22.53 -22.40 24.73
N GLU A 183 23.04 -21.56 25.63
CA GLU A 183 24.43 -21.65 26.07
C GLU A 183 24.76 -23.06 26.54
N LYS A 184 25.84 -23.62 26.00
CA LYS A 184 26.40 -24.86 26.56
C LYS A 184 26.91 -24.51 27.96
N GLU A 185 26.35 -25.15 28.98
CA GLU A 185 26.87 -25.06 30.33
C GLU A 185 28.37 -25.40 30.30
N LYS A 186 29.21 -24.43 30.71
CA LYS A 186 30.61 -24.73 31.03
C LYS A 186 30.57 -25.62 32.27
N ILE A 187 30.73 -26.92 32.07
CA ILE A 187 31.07 -27.84 33.16
C ILE A 187 32.43 -27.37 33.70
N THR A 188 32.39 -26.66 34.82
CA THR A 188 33.58 -26.35 35.61
C THR A 188 33.86 -27.60 36.45
N SER A 189 34.55 -28.58 35.87
CA SER A 189 35.12 -29.67 36.64
C SER A 189 36.37 -29.15 37.35
N SER A 190 36.18 -28.44 38.47
CA SER A 190 37.23 -28.26 39.47
C SER A 190 36.83 -29.03 40.72
N GLU A 191 36.79 -30.36 40.61
CA GLU A 191 36.91 -31.21 41.79
C GLU A 191 38.37 -31.66 41.86
N ILE A 192 39.04 -31.01 42.81
CA ILE A 192 40.36 -31.32 43.32
C ILE A 192 40.35 -32.81 43.72
N SER A 193 41.15 -33.62 43.04
CA SER A 193 41.56 -34.92 43.54
C SER A 193 42.46 -34.68 44.74
N ASN A 194 41.95 -34.94 45.94
CA ASN A 194 42.77 -35.31 47.09
C ASN A 194 42.11 -36.53 47.73
N ASP A 195 42.73 -37.69 47.47
CA ASP A 195 42.70 -38.82 48.39
C ASP A 195 43.19 -38.32 49.75
N ASP A 196 42.35 -38.46 50.79
CA ASP A 196 42.75 -39.23 51.97
C ASP A 196 41.57 -39.47 52.92
N ASN A 197 41.52 -40.72 53.36
CA ASN A 197 40.50 -41.37 54.18
C ASN A 197 40.13 -40.63 55.48
N LEU A 198 38.85 -40.68 55.87
CA LEU A 198 38.44 -41.09 57.22
C LEU A 198 36.95 -41.47 57.28
N GLU A 199 36.72 -42.63 57.90
CA GLU A 199 35.47 -43.38 58.02
C GLU A 199 34.36 -42.72 58.87
N LYS A 200 33.13 -43.24 58.64
CA LYS A 200 31.96 -43.35 59.55
C LYS A 200 31.02 -42.14 59.70
N ASN A 201 29.91 -42.17 58.96
CA ASN A 201 28.66 -42.77 59.46
C ASN A 201 27.57 -42.75 58.39
N GLN A 202 27.03 -43.93 58.07
CA GLN A 202 25.77 -44.09 57.34
C GLN A 202 24.60 -43.91 58.30
N SER A 203 23.74 -42.93 58.03
CA SER A 203 22.31 -43.05 58.29
C SER A 203 21.55 -42.26 57.23
N ASN A 204 20.64 -42.96 56.57
CA ASN A 204 19.92 -42.63 55.35
C ASN A 204 18.90 -41.48 55.50
N LEU A 205 18.82 -40.69 54.42
CA LEU A 205 17.62 -40.13 53.74
C LEU A 205 16.62 -39.31 54.60
N SER A 206 16.13 -38.15 54.17
CA SER A 206 15.67 -37.83 52.81
C SER A 206 15.43 -36.32 52.60
N ASN A 207 15.82 -35.86 51.41
CA ASN A 207 15.13 -34.88 50.56
C ASN A 207 14.60 -33.58 51.18
N GLU A 208 15.35 -32.50 50.98
CA GLU A 208 14.77 -31.20 50.58
C GLU A 208 15.83 -30.28 49.95
N GLU A 209 16.43 -30.72 48.84
CA GLU A 209 17.07 -29.80 47.89
C GLU A 209 16.29 -29.84 46.58
N LYS A 210 15.07 -29.27 46.62
CA LYS A 210 14.34 -28.92 45.40
C LYS A 210 14.32 -27.41 45.23
N ASN A 211 14.86 -27.00 44.09
CA ASN A 211 14.58 -25.76 43.37
C ASN A 211 15.40 -24.52 43.76
N PHE A 212 16.70 -24.54 43.45
CA PHE A 212 17.39 -23.33 43.01
C PHE A 212 18.28 -23.62 41.79
N SER A 213 17.66 -23.98 40.66
CA SER A 213 18.32 -24.00 39.34
C SER A 213 17.75 -22.94 38.39
N ASN A 214 17.12 -21.87 38.89
CA ASN A 214 16.81 -20.69 38.08
C ASN A 214 18.04 -19.77 38.01
N LYS A 215 19.12 -20.25 37.40
CA LYS A 215 20.05 -19.33 36.76
C LYS A 215 19.33 -18.80 35.52
N ILE A 216 19.00 -17.52 35.57
CA ILE A 216 18.33 -16.77 34.49
C ILE A 216 19.05 -17.09 33.19
N LYS A 217 18.36 -17.75 32.24
CA LYS A 217 18.83 -17.89 30.87
C LYS A 217 19.09 -16.48 30.35
N THR A 218 20.33 -16.15 30.01
CA THR A 218 20.64 -14.92 29.32
C THR A 218 19.99 -14.98 27.93
N PRO A 219 19.04 -14.08 27.61
CA PRO A 219 18.40 -14.06 26.31
C PRO A 219 19.44 -13.68 25.25
N ARG A 220 19.34 -14.29 24.08
CA ARG A 220 20.14 -13.90 22.92
C ARG A 220 19.55 -12.65 22.29
N ARG A 221 20.42 -11.81 21.72
CA ARG A 221 20.00 -10.55 21.08
C ARG A 221 20.41 -10.50 19.62
N ILE A 222 19.49 -10.07 18.78
CA ILE A 222 19.78 -9.65 17.41
C ILE A 222 19.25 -8.23 17.24
N SER A 223 20.07 -7.30 16.74
CA SER A 223 19.57 -6.01 16.26
C SER A 223 19.70 -5.87 14.74
N GLY A 224 18.67 -5.36 14.08
CA GLY A 224 18.60 -5.20 12.62
C GLY A 224 17.39 -5.90 11.97
N ILE A 225 17.57 -6.41 10.75
CA ILE A 225 16.49 -7.06 9.97
C ILE A 225 16.79 -8.55 9.84
N VAL A 226 15.82 -9.38 10.19
CA VAL A 226 15.92 -10.85 10.05
C VAL A 226 14.79 -11.36 9.18
N ILE A 227 15.14 -12.06 8.10
CA ILE A 227 14.21 -12.68 7.16
C ILE A 227 14.37 -14.19 7.26
N ILE A 228 13.26 -14.92 7.49
CA ILE A 228 13.26 -16.38 7.70
C ILE A 228 12.28 -17.05 6.72
N GLY A 229 12.80 -17.97 5.91
CA GLY A 229 12.05 -18.67 4.87
C GLY A 229 11.29 -19.91 5.31
N LYS A 230 11.74 -20.58 6.38
CA LYS A 230 10.99 -21.64 7.09
C LYS A 230 10.72 -21.20 8.53
N ASP A 231 11.21 -21.96 9.51
CA ASP A 231 10.78 -21.85 10.90
C ASP A 231 11.84 -21.18 11.76
N LEU A 232 11.38 -20.45 12.77
CA LEU A 232 12.17 -19.95 13.88
C LEU A 232 12.03 -20.90 15.07
N ILE A 233 13.12 -21.55 15.45
CA ILE A 233 13.16 -22.50 16.57
C ILE A 233 13.87 -21.86 17.76
N LEU A 234 13.14 -21.68 18.86
CA LEU A 234 13.66 -21.05 20.08
C LEU A 234 13.97 -22.11 21.14
N GLU A 235 15.26 -22.40 21.37
CA GLU A 235 15.73 -23.22 22.50
C GLU A 235 16.22 -22.38 23.69
N ASN A 236 16.48 -21.10 23.43
CA ASN A 236 16.72 -20.02 24.37
C ASN A 236 15.84 -18.81 24.03
N ASP A 237 15.70 -17.89 24.97
CA ASP A 237 14.97 -16.63 24.75
C ASP A 237 15.70 -15.78 23.70
N LEU A 238 14.93 -15.11 22.83
CA LEU A 238 15.44 -14.21 21.80
C LEU A 238 14.80 -12.83 21.96
N VAL A 239 15.63 -11.80 21.98
CA VAL A 239 15.23 -10.39 21.82
C VAL A 239 15.68 -9.94 20.44
N LEU A 240 14.73 -9.46 19.64
CA LEU A 240 14.98 -8.89 18.33
C LEU A 240 14.69 -7.39 18.36
N ASP A 241 15.75 -6.59 18.27
CA ASP A 241 15.67 -5.14 18.19
C ASP A 241 15.62 -4.72 16.71
N GLY A 242 14.42 -4.70 16.12
CA GLY A 242 14.23 -4.32 14.72
C GLY A 242 13.10 -5.04 14.01
N LEU A 243 13.35 -5.53 12.78
CA LEU A 243 12.31 -6.08 11.92
C LEU A 243 12.47 -7.59 11.71
N LEU A 244 11.41 -8.35 12.00
CA LEU A 244 11.31 -9.77 11.68
C LEU A 244 10.33 -9.98 10.51
N ILE A 245 10.78 -10.65 9.46
CA ILE A 245 9.94 -11.13 8.35
C ILE A 245 10.01 -12.66 8.32
N ILE A 246 8.91 -13.35 8.60
CA ILE A 246 8.91 -14.81 8.70
C ILE A 246 7.81 -15.46 7.87
N LYS A 247 8.20 -16.45 7.07
CA LYS A 247 7.29 -17.23 6.23
C LYS A 247 6.72 -18.46 6.94
N GLY A 248 7.54 -19.22 7.66
CA GLY A 248 7.10 -20.40 8.42
C GLY A 248 6.70 -20.05 9.85
N ASP A 249 6.79 -21.05 10.73
CA ASP A 249 6.25 -20.97 12.10
C ASP A 249 7.31 -20.55 13.13
N ILE A 250 6.83 -20.03 14.26
CA ILE A 250 7.64 -19.76 15.45
C ILE A 250 7.42 -20.88 16.46
N ILE A 251 8.44 -21.71 16.65
CA ILE A 251 8.40 -22.91 17.48
C ILE A 251 9.17 -22.65 18.78
N SER A 252 8.44 -22.46 19.88
CA SER A 252 9.03 -22.35 21.21
C SER A 252 9.33 -23.74 21.78
N LYS A 253 10.59 -24.01 22.14
CA LYS A 253 11.00 -25.15 22.96
C LYS A 253 11.36 -24.66 24.36
N ASN A 254 11.09 -25.48 25.38
CA ASN A 254 11.45 -25.18 26.77
C ASN A 254 10.90 -23.86 27.33
N ASN A 255 9.67 -23.49 26.94
CA ASN A 255 9.02 -22.22 27.30
C ASN A 255 9.85 -20.97 26.94
N SER A 256 10.68 -21.05 25.90
CA SER A 256 11.48 -19.92 25.46
C SER A 256 10.60 -18.86 24.80
N LYS A 257 10.90 -17.58 25.03
CA LYS A 257 10.10 -16.46 24.53
C LYS A 257 10.81 -15.72 23.40
N LEU A 258 10.01 -15.18 22.48
CA LEU A 258 10.47 -14.18 21.52
C LEU A 258 9.95 -12.82 21.97
N ILE A 259 10.88 -11.88 22.15
CA ILE A 259 10.57 -10.47 22.39
C ILE A 259 10.98 -9.72 21.13
N ILE A 260 10.04 -8.98 20.53
CA ILE A 260 10.34 -8.11 19.39
C ILE A 260 10.25 -6.66 19.86
N ASP A 261 11.41 -6.02 19.93
CA ASP A 261 11.61 -4.60 20.16
C ASP A 261 11.58 -3.85 18.82
N GLY A 262 10.46 -3.96 18.11
CA GLY A 262 10.29 -3.43 16.76
C GLY A 262 9.03 -3.96 16.05
N GLN A 263 9.18 -4.49 14.84
CA GLN A 263 8.06 -4.93 14.00
C GLN A 263 8.16 -6.38 13.52
N LEU A 264 6.98 -6.98 13.31
CA LEU A 264 6.83 -8.30 12.70
C LEU A 264 5.97 -8.23 11.44
N ILE A 265 6.46 -8.81 10.35
CA ILE A 265 5.67 -9.10 9.15
C ILE A 265 5.59 -10.62 8.99
N SER A 266 4.38 -11.17 9.05
CA SER A 266 4.18 -12.61 8.98
C SER A 266 2.90 -12.98 8.22
N LYS A 267 2.84 -14.24 7.79
CA LYS A 267 1.61 -14.82 7.26
C LYS A 267 0.59 -15.14 8.36
N ASN A 268 1.08 -15.69 9.47
CA ASN A 268 0.26 -16.15 10.59
C ASN A 268 0.31 -15.18 11.77
N ASP A 269 -0.69 -15.29 12.64
CA ASP A 269 -0.75 -14.56 13.90
C ASP A 269 0.00 -15.33 15.01
N TYR A 270 1.08 -14.75 15.55
CA TYR A 270 1.86 -15.34 16.65
C TYR A 270 1.70 -14.63 18.00
N THR A 271 0.57 -13.97 18.27
CA THR A 271 0.37 -13.15 19.49
C THR A 271 0.56 -13.95 20.79
N ASN A 272 0.32 -15.25 20.76
CA ASN A 272 0.46 -16.12 21.94
C ASN A 272 1.90 -16.57 22.23
N VAL A 273 2.83 -16.35 21.29
CA VAL A 273 4.23 -16.82 21.36
C VAL A 273 5.23 -15.65 21.39
N VAL A 274 4.80 -14.48 20.92
CA VAL A 274 5.65 -13.30 20.73
C VAL A 274 5.17 -12.15 21.61
N ASP A 275 6.03 -11.71 22.52
CA ASP A 275 5.86 -10.49 23.27
C ASP A 275 6.39 -9.30 22.44
N PHE A 276 5.58 -8.26 22.29
CA PHE A 276 5.95 -7.07 21.50
C PHE A 276 6.20 -5.88 22.40
N SER A 277 7.37 -5.27 22.28
CA SER A 277 7.66 -3.96 22.84
C SER A 277 7.95 -3.01 21.68
N TYR A 278 6.97 -2.18 21.32
CA TYR A 278 7.03 -1.42 20.07
C TYR A 278 7.79 -0.11 20.27
N ASN A 279 8.93 0.04 19.59
CA ASN A 279 9.60 1.32 19.42
C ASN A 279 9.31 1.84 18.00
N GLU A 280 8.45 2.86 17.89
CA GLU A 280 7.94 3.37 16.62
C GLU A 280 9.05 3.93 15.72
N GLU A 281 9.90 4.82 16.25
CA GLU A 281 10.96 5.49 15.49
C GLU A 281 11.92 4.48 14.85
N LYS A 282 12.47 3.55 15.65
CA LYS A 282 13.40 2.53 15.15
C LYS A 282 12.76 1.56 14.15
N SER A 283 11.46 1.28 14.33
CA SER A 283 10.75 0.36 13.43
C SER A 283 10.49 0.96 12.06
N LEU A 284 10.18 2.26 12.01
CA LEU A 284 9.90 2.96 10.76
C LEU A 284 11.13 3.04 9.86
N ASP A 285 12.33 3.19 10.42
CA ASP A 285 13.58 3.17 9.66
C ASP A 285 13.74 1.88 8.84
N TYR A 286 13.40 0.72 9.41
CA TYR A 286 13.50 -0.57 8.71
C TYR A 286 12.40 -0.77 7.65
N ILE A 287 11.18 -0.28 7.90
CA ILE A 287 10.08 -0.34 6.92
C ILE A 287 10.33 0.57 5.75
N ASP A 288 10.90 1.75 5.99
CA ASP A 288 11.17 2.73 4.95
C ASP A 288 12.24 2.26 3.98
N ASP A 289 13.09 1.32 4.39
CA ASP A 289 14.02 0.64 3.49
C ASP A 289 13.34 -0.40 2.59
N ILE A 290 12.15 -0.91 2.93
CA ILE A 290 11.42 -1.86 2.08
C ILE A 290 10.83 -1.15 0.85
N GLU A 291 11.08 -1.69 -0.33
CA GLU A 291 10.39 -1.28 -1.55
C GLU A 291 8.92 -1.73 -1.49
N ASN A 292 8.01 -0.76 -1.41
CA ASN A 292 6.57 -1.00 -1.42
C ASN A 292 5.97 -0.44 -2.72
N PRO A 293 5.60 -1.31 -3.68
CA PRO A 293 5.03 -0.86 -4.94
C PRO A 293 3.79 0.01 -4.72
N LYS A 294 3.64 1.07 -5.51
CA LYS A 294 2.44 1.92 -5.47
C LYS A 294 1.44 1.50 -6.53
N TYR A 295 0.18 1.83 -6.31
CA TYR A 295 -0.89 1.69 -7.29
C TYR A 295 -1.88 2.84 -7.16
N ILE A 296 -2.68 3.04 -8.20
CA ILE A 296 -3.75 4.03 -8.22
C ILE A 296 -5.09 3.36 -7.99
N GLU A 297 -5.85 3.89 -7.04
CA GLU A 297 -7.27 3.59 -6.83
C GLU A 297 -8.12 4.75 -7.36
N ILE A 298 -9.14 4.45 -8.16
CA ILE A 298 -10.06 5.48 -8.68
C ILE A 298 -11.19 5.66 -7.66
N LYS A 299 -11.28 6.83 -7.03
CA LYS A 299 -12.31 7.13 -6.03
C LYS A 299 -13.61 7.58 -6.66
N SER A 300 -13.52 8.40 -7.70
CA SER A 300 -14.71 8.85 -8.41
C SER A 300 -14.38 9.27 -9.84
N LYS A 301 -15.42 9.26 -10.67
CA LYS A 301 -15.41 9.72 -12.05
C LYS A 301 -16.68 10.51 -12.31
N LYS A 302 -16.56 11.65 -12.97
CA LYS A 302 -17.68 12.45 -13.47
C LYS A 302 -17.40 12.89 -14.90
N VAL A 303 -18.39 12.78 -15.77
CA VAL A 303 -18.37 13.35 -17.11
C VAL A 303 -19.62 14.20 -17.31
N PHE A 304 -19.45 15.47 -17.68
CA PHE A 304 -20.54 16.44 -17.82
C PHE A 304 -20.27 17.50 -18.88
#